data_AF-A0A349CK42-F1
#
_entry.id   AF-A0A349CK42-F1
#
_cell.length_a   1.000
_cell.length_b   1.000
_cell.length_c   1.000
_cell.angle_alpha   90.00
_cell.angle_beta   90.00
_cell.angle_gamma   90.00
#
_symmetry.space_group_name_H-M   'P 1'
#
loop_
_entity.id
_entity.type
_entity.pdbx_description
1 polymer ?
#
loop_
_entity_poly.entity_id
_entity_poly.type
_entity_poly.pdbx_seq_one_letter_code
_entity_poly.pdbx_strand_id
1 'polypeptide(L)' 'DLNRVGVVLIGGLNPVAAAAEAGISSESHAMSTLVDYETLIDFSQL' A
#
# COMPACT_ATOMS: atom_id res chain seq x y z
N ASP A 1 27.09 21.27 -9.88
CA ASP A 1 25.64 21.50 -9.69
C ASP A 1 24.94 20.26 -9.16
N LEU A 2 24.04 20.45 -8.19
CA LEU A 2 23.27 19.38 -7.55
C LEU A 2 21.85 19.38 -8.11
N ASN A 3 21.64 18.72 -9.24
CA ASN A 3 20.31 18.52 -9.82
C ASN A 3 19.59 17.42 -9.03
N ARG A 4 18.86 17.80 -7.97
CA ARG A 4 18.03 16.88 -7.18
C ARG A 4 16.61 17.39 -7.12
N VAL A 5 15.66 16.47 -7.18
CA VAL A 5 14.24 16.70 -6.96
C VAL A 5 13.80 15.81 -5.80
N GLY A 6 13.01 16.36 -4.88
CA GLY A 6 12.35 15.60 -3.82
C GLY A 6 11.09 14.94 -4.35
N VAL A 7 10.86 13.68 -3.96
CA VAL A 7 9.63 12.93 -4.27
C VAL A 7 8.99 12.51 -2.94
N VAL A 8 7.70 12.74 -2.82
CA VAL A 8 6.89 12.22 -1.70
C VAL A 8 6.07 11.06 -2.24
N LEU A 9 6.33 9.86 -1.72
CA LEU A 9 5.51 8.69 -1.98
C LEU A 9 4.39 8.66 -0.95
N ILE A 10 3.15 8.77 -1.41
CA ILE A 10 1.96 8.66 -0.57
C ILE A 10 1.37 7.27 -0.77
N GLY A 11 1.05 6.57 0.31
CA GLY A 11 0.38 5.27 0.27
C GLY A 11 1.19 4.14 0.89
N GLY A 12 0.91 2.90 0.47
CA GLY A 12 1.48 1.67 1.01
C GLY A 12 0.49 0.89 1.88
N LEU A 13 0.03 1.49 2.98
CA LEU A 13 -0.92 0.86 3.92
C LEU A 13 -2.30 1.52 3.94
N ASN A 14 -2.59 2.43 3.01
CA ASN A 14 -3.84 3.19 2.98
C ASN A 14 -5.10 2.29 3.02
N PRO A 15 -5.17 1.15 2.29
CA PRO A 15 -6.33 0.26 2.37
C PRO A 15 -6.48 -0.41 3.75
N VAL A 16 -5.38 -0.82 4.39
CA VAL A 16 -5.39 -1.44 5.73
C VAL A 16 -5.81 -0.42 6.78
N ALA A 17 -5.32 0.83 6.66
CA ALA A 17 -5.74 1.92 7.53
C ALA A 17 -7.24 2.22 7.41
N ALA A 18 -7.78 2.29 6.18
CA ALA A 18 -9.20 2.51 5.96
C ALA A 18 -10.08 1.38 6.56
N ALA A 19 -9.63 0.13 6.48
CA ALA A 19 -10.33 -0.99 7.12
C ALA A 19 -10.35 -0.85 8.65
N ALA A 20 -9.21 -0.48 9.26
CA ALA A 20 -9.13 -0.24 10.69
C ALA A 20 -10.02 0.94 11.14
N GLU A 21 -10.06 2.03 10.36
CA GLU A 21 -10.94 3.18 10.59
C GLU A 21 -12.44 2.81 10.49
N ALA A 22 -12.77 1.84 9.65
CA ALA A 22 -14.12 1.26 9.55
C ALA A 22 -14.47 0.27 10.68
N GLY A 23 -13.58 0.05 11.65
CA GLY A 23 -13.78 -0.85 12.78
C GLY A 23 -13.45 -2.32 12.48
N ILE A 24 -12.82 -2.62 11.34
CA ILE A 24 -12.35 -3.97 11.02
C ILE A 24 -10.99 -4.16 11.68
N SER A 25 -10.88 -5.13 12.60
CA SER A 25 -9.62 -5.43 13.26
C SER A 25 -8.57 -5.94 12.26
N SER A 26 -7.42 -5.28 12.20
CA SER A 26 -6.28 -5.70 11.37
C SER A 26 -5.05 -5.93 12.23
N GLU A 27 -4.34 -7.03 12.01
CA GLU A 27 -3.01 -7.27 12.57
C GLU A 27 -1.94 -7.02 11.50
N SER A 28 -0.92 -6.23 11.83
CA SER A 28 0.17 -5.92 10.90
C SER A 28 1.39 -6.78 11.23
N HIS A 29 1.77 -7.65 10.31
CA HIS A 29 3.01 -8.42 10.39
C HIS A 29 4.07 -7.82 9.48
N ALA A 30 5.30 -7.72 9.96
CA ALA A 30 6.42 -7.35 9.11
C ALA A 30 6.67 -8.46 8.10
N MET A 31 6.26 -8.24 6.85
CA MET A 31 6.38 -9.19 5.75
C MET A 31 7.16 -8.55 4.60
N SER A 32 8.05 -9.34 4.00
CA SER A 32 8.67 -9.02 2.71
C SER A 32 8.42 -10.20 1.79
N THR A 33 7.80 -9.94 0.64
CA THR A 33 7.52 -10.96 -0.37
C THR A 33 7.60 -10.33 -1.76
N LEU A 34 7.86 -11.15 -2.78
CA LEU A 34 7.75 -10.75 -4.18
C LEU A 34 6.45 -11.32 -4.74
N VAL A 35 5.67 -10.46 -5.39
CA VAL A 35 4.39 -10.83 -6.03
C VAL A 35 4.44 -10.37 -7.47
N ASP A 36 4.01 -11.24 -8.39
CA ASP A 36 3.90 -10.90 -9.80
C ASP A 36 2.73 -9.93 -9.99
N TYR A 37 3.02 -8.74 -10.52
CA TYR A 37 2.02 -7.67 -10.65
C TYR A 37 0.76 -8.10 -11.43
N GLU A 38 0.92 -8.96 -12.42
CA GLU A 38 -0.19 -9.50 -13.24
C GLU A 38 -1.18 -10.35 -12.44
N THR A 39 -0.80 -10.81 -11.26
CA THR A 39 -1.68 -11.59 -10.36
C THR A 39 -2.54 -10.71 -9.45
N LEU A 40 -2.26 -9.40 -9.41
CA LEU A 40 -3.06 -8.44 -8.65
C LEU A 40 -4.35 -8.12 -9.40
N ILE A 41 -5.41 -7.83 -8.64
CA ILE A 41 -6.69 -7.38 -9.19
C ILE A 41 -6.81 -5.85 -9.09
N ASP A 42 -7.53 -5.25 -10.03
CA ASP A 42 -7.89 -3.84 -9.92
C ASP A 42 -8.89 -3.66 -8.78
N PHE A 43 -8.61 -2.74 -7.86
CA PHE A 43 -9.49 -2.46 -6.73
C PHE A 43 -10.91 -2.06 -7.17
N SER A 44 -11.06 -1.41 -8.32
CA SER A 44 -12.36 -1.01 -8.87
C SER A 44 -13.21 -2.18 -9.39
N GLN A 45 -12.65 -3.39 -9.46
CA GLN A 45 -13.35 -4.62 -9.85
C GLN A 45 -13.90 -5.41 -8.65
N LEU A 46 -13.68 -4.93 -7.42
CA LEU A 46 -14.25 -5.47 -6.18
C LEU A 46 -15.61 -4.83 -5.87
#